data_AF-A0A9P1CXF3-F1
#
_entry.id   AF-A0A9P1CXF3-F1
#
_cell.length_a   1.000
_cell.length_b   1.000
_cell.length_c   1.000
_cell.angle_alpha   90.00
_cell.angle_beta   90.00
_cell.angle_gamma   90.00
#
_symmetry.space_group_name_H-M   'P 1'
#
loop_
_entity.id
_entity.type
_entity.pdbx_description
1 polymer ?
#
loop_
_entity_poly.entity_id
_entity_poly.type
_entity_poly.pdbx_seq_one_letter_code
_entity_poly.pdbx_strand_id
1 'polypeptide(L)'
;MDDLHRIEAILVTQKPKESSYQAARRNTEEVLADVKADPCGWKSLERNESFYHKSLGVRKLSCAVRLVRHSMALRWREKHGLVDLGDKKEKAAQIQKWAASELANAGVVIPEDLSFMGDAKAHKAEKVTASEASQMTSEAPVGAVAAADVSAENGMPTVNIRKPARRGFAGVEEEKEEEEEGND
;
A
#
# COMPACT_ATOMS: atom_id res chain seq x y z
N MET A 1 3.33 -10.99 -24.91
CA MET A 1 2.04 -11.62 -24.51
C MET A 1 2.24 -12.10 -23.09
N ASP A 2 2.39 -11.18 -22.13
CA ASP A 2 3.06 -11.54 -20.85
C ASP A 2 2.39 -11.02 -19.60
N ASP A 3 1.82 -9.82 -19.60
CA ASP A 3 1.26 -9.28 -18.35
C ASP A 3 0.00 -10.04 -17.89
N LEU A 4 -0.81 -10.54 -18.83
CA LEU A 4 -1.99 -11.35 -18.51
C LEU A 4 -1.59 -12.71 -17.90
N HIS A 5 -0.62 -13.40 -18.51
CA HIS A 5 -0.10 -14.67 -18.00
C HIS A 5 0.67 -14.49 -16.69
N ARG A 6 1.33 -13.35 -16.49
CA ARG A 6 2.02 -13.03 -15.23
C ARG A 6 1.03 -12.74 -14.11
N ILE A 7 -0.07 -12.06 -14.40
CA ILE A 7 -1.17 -11.87 -13.44
C ILE A 7 -1.79 -13.23 -13.10
N GLU A 8 -2.04 -14.08 -14.10
CA GLU A 8 -2.55 -15.43 -13.90
C GLU A 8 -1.60 -16.28 -13.05
N ALA A 9 -0.29 -16.24 -13.32
CA ALA A 9 0.72 -16.93 -12.53
C ALA A 9 0.79 -16.42 -11.08
N ILE A 10 0.70 -15.10 -10.84
CA ILE A 10 0.67 -14.54 -9.48
C ILE A 10 -0.59 -15.01 -8.74
N LEU A 11 -1.75 -15.01 -9.42
CA LEU A 11 -3.01 -15.47 -8.84
C LEU A 11 -3.00 -16.97 -8.54
N VAL A 12 -2.37 -17.79 -9.40
CA VAL A 12 -2.24 -19.24 -9.21
C VAL A 12 -1.24 -19.60 -8.11
N THR A 13 -0.14 -18.85 -8.00
CA THR A 13 0.95 -19.16 -7.04
C THR A 13 0.69 -18.63 -5.63
N GLN A 14 -0.16 -17.60 -5.46
CA GLN A 14 -0.55 -17.13 -4.14
C GLN A 14 -1.57 -18.09 -3.52
N LYS A 15 -1.10 -18.90 -2.56
CA LYS A 15 -1.95 -19.80 -1.77
C LYS A 15 -3.05 -18.96 -1.09
N PRO A 16 -4.35 -19.18 -1.42
CA PRO A 16 -5.42 -18.38 -0.84
C PRO A 16 -5.44 -18.52 0.69
N LYS A 17 -5.75 -17.42 1.39
CA LYS A 17 -5.84 -17.41 2.86
C LYS A 17 -6.85 -18.43 3.37
N GLU A 18 -7.91 -18.65 2.59
CA GLU A 18 -8.83 -19.76 2.75
C GLU A 18 -8.36 -20.90 1.85
N SER A 19 -8.22 -22.11 2.39
CA SER A 19 -7.57 -23.26 1.73
C SER A 19 -8.31 -23.82 0.50
N SER A 20 -9.29 -23.11 -0.06
CA SER A 20 -10.07 -23.57 -1.23
C SER A 20 -9.82 -22.70 -2.47
N TYR A 21 -9.66 -23.36 -3.61
CA TYR A 21 -9.58 -22.71 -4.93
C TYR A 21 -10.84 -21.88 -5.25
N GLN A 22 -12.02 -22.33 -4.79
CA GLN A 22 -13.28 -21.61 -4.97
C GLN A 22 -13.27 -20.23 -4.29
N ALA A 23 -12.70 -20.13 -3.08
CA ALA A 23 -12.57 -18.85 -2.39
C ALA A 23 -11.63 -17.89 -3.15
N ALA A 24 -10.51 -18.40 -3.69
CA ALA A 24 -9.59 -17.61 -4.51
C ALA A 24 -10.28 -17.05 -5.77
N ARG A 25 -11.06 -17.89 -6.45
CA ARG A 25 -11.82 -17.48 -7.65
C ARG A 25 -12.84 -16.40 -7.33
N ARG A 26 -13.64 -16.56 -6.25
CA ARG A 26 -14.60 -15.54 -5.81
C ARG A 26 -13.93 -14.21 -5.48
N ASN A 27 -12.81 -14.24 -4.77
CA ASN A 27 -12.05 -13.02 -4.46
C ASN A 27 -11.51 -12.35 -5.74
N THR A 28 -11.06 -13.13 -6.72
CA THR A 28 -10.61 -12.59 -8.01
C THR A 28 -11.77 -11.94 -8.77
N GLU A 29 -12.94 -12.58 -8.78
CA GLU A 29 -14.16 -12.02 -9.39
C GLU A 29 -14.59 -10.71 -8.71
N GLU A 30 -14.49 -10.63 -7.38
CA GLU A 30 -14.75 -9.42 -6.59
C GLU A 30 -13.76 -8.29 -6.93
N VAL A 31 -12.46 -8.58 -6.96
CA VAL A 31 -11.43 -7.60 -7.35
C VAL A 31 -11.64 -7.11 -8.78
N LEU A 32 -12.01 -8.00 -9.71
CA LEU A 32 -12.31 -7.61 -11.08
C LEU A 32 -13.57 -6.74 -11.16
N ALA A 33 -14.60 -7.04 -10.37
CA ALA A 33 -15.79 -6.22 -10.27
C ALA A 33 -15.45 -4.82 -9.71
N ASP A 34 -14.62 -4.74 -8.68
CA ASP A 34 -14.14 -3.49 -8.10
C ASP A 34 -13.33 -2.66 -9.11
N VAL A 35 -12.42 -3.29 -9.85
CA VAL A 35 -11.62 -2.62 -10.89
C VAL A 35 -12.51 -2.12 -12.03
N LYS A 36 -13.54 -2.89 -12.43
CA LYS A 36 -14.52 -2.44 -13.43
C LYS A 36 -15.37 -1.28 -12.92
N ALA A 37 -15.76 -1.31 -11.65
CA ALA A 37 -16.57 -0.27 -11.02
C ALA A 37 -15.79 1.03 -10.77
N ASP A 38 -14.46 0.95 -10.64
CA ASP A 38 -13.59 2.11 -10.43
C ASP A 38 -12.27 1.95 -11.23
N PRO A 39 -12.32 2.15 -12.57
CA PRO A 39 -11.17 1.89 -13.45
C PRO A 39 -9.96 2.78 -13.13
N CYS A 40 -10.23 3.98 -12.61
CA CYS A 40 -9.20 4.93 -12.23
C CYS A 40 -8.67 4.67 -10.82
N GLY A 41 -9.35 3.91 -9.98
CA GLY A 41 -8.96 3.69 -8.58
C GLY A 41 -9.25 4.91 -7.68
N TRP A 42 -10.21 5.75 -8.07
CA TRP A 42 -10.58 6.95 -7.32
C TRP A 42 -11.04 6.65 -5.89
N LYS A 43 -11.87 5.62 -5.69
CA LYS A 43 -12.34 5.21 -4.36
C LYS A 43 -11.16 4.79 -3.47
N SER A 44 -10.14 4.17 -4.07
CA SER A 44 -8.91 3.82 -3.35
C SER A 44 -8.13 5.08 -2.94
N LEU A 45 -8.07 6.12 -3.78
CA LEU A 45 -7.47 7.41 -3.42
C LEU A 45 -8.21 8.07 -2.24
N GLU A 46 -9.54 8.14 -2.28
CA GLU A 46 -10.37 8.73 -1.22
C GLU A 46 -10.27 7.95 0.12
N ARG A 47 -10.19 6.63 0.04
CA ARG A 47 -9.97 5.78 1.22
C ARG A 47 -8.60 6.06 1.85
N ASN A 48 -7.55 6.21 1.02
CA ASN A 48 -6.21 6.55 1.51
C ASN A 48 -6.17 7.97 2.07
N GLU A 49 -6.85 8.94 1.47
CA GLU A 49 -6.98 10.30 1.99
C GLU A 49 -7.63 10.30 3.38
N SER A 50 -8.77 9.60 3.51
CA SER A 50 -9.45 9.42 4.79
C SER A 50 -8.56 8.75 5.85
N PHE A 51 -7.75 7.78 5.43
CA PHE A 51 -6.80 7.09 6.30
C PHE A 51 -5.62 7.98 6.71
N TYR A 52 -5.13 8.83 5.80
CA TYR A 52 -4.06 9.79 6.07
C TYR A 52 -4.44 10.70 7.22
N HIS A 53 -5.64 11.30 7.18
CA HIS A 53 -6.07 12.26 8.21
C HIS A 53 -6.18 11.64 9.61
N LYS A 54 -6.33 10.31 9.68
CA LYS A 54 -6.40 9.54 10.92
C LYS A 54 -5.04 8.98 11.36
N SER A 55 -4.02 9.08 10.51
CA SER A 55 -2.70 8.49 10.74
C SER A 55 -1.72 9.49 11.34
N LEU A 56 -0.77 8.98 12.14
CA LEU A 56 0.30 9.78 12.76
C LEU A 56 1.68 9.17 12.47
N GLY A 57 2.71 10.01 12.60
CA GLY A 57 4.12 9.62 12.47
C GLY A 57 4.45 8.93 11.14
N VAL A 58 5.22 7.84 11.22
CA VAL A 58 5.70 7.09 10.04
C VAL A 58 4.56 6.57 9.16
N ARG A 59 3.42 6.19 9.76
CA ARG A 59 2.25 5.70 9.00
C ARG A 59 1.64 6.82 8.16
N LYS A 60 1.61 8.04 8.68
CA LYS A 60 1.15 9.24 7.95
C LYS A 60 2.03 9.50 6.75
N LEU A 61 3.36 9.47 6.93
CA LEU A 61 4.34 9.64 5.83
C LEU A 61 4.20 8.54 4.77
N SER A 62 4.09 7.26 5.18
CA SER A 62 3.86 6.16 4.24
C SER A 62 2.57 6.34 3.43
N CYS A 63 1.51 6.85 4.07
CA CYS A 63 0.26 7.15 3.40
C CYS A 63 0.40 8.35 2.43
N ALA A 64 1.14 9.39 2.82
CA ALA A 64 1.47 10.53 1.96
C ALA A 64 2.16 10.08 0.65
N VAL A 65 3.16 9.19 0.76
CA VAL A 65 3.86 8.64 -0.42
C VAL A 65 2.88 7.91 -1.33
N ARG A 66 1.97 7.10 -0.76
CA ARG A 66 0.95 6.40 -1.55
C ARG A 66 0.02 7.37 -2.26
N LEU A 67 -0.42 8.44 -1.59
CA LEU A 67 -1.28 9.47 -2.18
C LEU A 67 -0.59 10.16 -3.35
N VAL A 68 0.65 10.64 -3.17
CA VAL A 68 1.40 11.28 -4.25
C VAL A 68 1.59 10.35 -5.44
N ARG A 69 2.04 9.11 -5.18
CA ARG A 69 2.27 8.12 -6.25
C ARG A 69 0.98 7.81 -7.01
N HIS A 70 -0.14 7.68 -6.31
CA HIS A 70 -1.43 7.40 -6.92
C HIS A 70 -1.93 8.59 -7.74
N SER A 71 -1.90 9.81 -7.20
CA SER A 71 -2.27 11.01 -7.95
C SER A 71 -1.41 11.23 -9.20
N MET A 72 -0.10 10.97 -9.12
CA MET A 72 0.78 11.04 -10.29
C MET A 72 0.47 9.97 -11.33
N ALA A 73 0.18 8.73 -10.91
CA ALA A 73 -0.25 7.67 -11.82
C ALA A 73 -1.57 8.00 -12.51
N LEU A 74 -2.54 8.58 -11.79
CA LEU A 74 -3.80 9.07 -12.34
C LEU A 74 -3.58 10.14 -13.41
N ARG A 75 -2.76 11.15 -13.11
CA ARG A 75 -2.42 12.21 -14.05
C ARG A 75 -1.71 11.68 -15.30
N TRP A 76 -0.83 10.69 -15.14
CA TRP A 76 -0.18 10.03 -16.27
C TRP A 76 -1.20 9.30 -17.15
N ARG A 77 -2.10 8.50 -16.55
CA ARG A 77 -3.15 7.79 -17.28
C ARG A 77 -4.10 8.73 -18.02
N GLU A 78 -4.48 9.84 -17.38
CA GLU A 78 -5.29 10.89 -18.00
C GLU A 78 -4.59 11.50 -19.21
N LYS A 79 -3.30 11.85 -19.08
CA LYS A 79 -2.48 12.38 -20.18
C LYS A 79 -2.41 11.42 -21.38
N HIS A 80 -2.47 10.12 -21.12
CA HIS A 80 -2.45 9.07 -22.14
C HIS A 80 -3.86 8.65 -22.62
N GLY A 81 -4.93 9.31 -22.18
CA GLY A 81 -6.30 9.00 -22.59
C GLY A 81 -6.82 7.65 -22.09
N LEU A 82 -6.17 7.06 -21.07
CA LEU A 82 -6.58 5.77 -20.49
C LEU A 82 -7.74 5.94 -19.49
N VAL A 83 -7.88 7.14 -18.94
CA VAL A 83 -8.88 7.49 -17.91
C VAL A 83 -9.31 8.92 -18.14
N ASP A 84 -10.60 9.20 -18.01
CA ASP A 84 -11.13 10.55 -17.86
C ASP A 84 -11.41 10.82 -16.36
N LEU A 85 -10.76 11.85 -15.81
CA LEU A 85 -10.95 12.25 -14.42
C LEU A 85 -12.12 13.24 -14.26
N GLY A 86 -12.51 13.97 -15.32
CA GLY A 86 -13.49 15.05 -15.25
C GLY A 86 -13.23 15.99 -14.07
N ASP A 87 -14.28 16.25 -13.28
CA ASP A 87 -14.24 17.13 -12.10
C ASP A 87 -13.29 16.67 -10.99
N LYS A 88 -12.89 15.40 -10.99
CA LYS A 88 -11.99 14.83 -9.98
C LYS A 88 -10.53 15.25 -10.17
N LYS A 89 -10.18 15.80 -11.34
CA LYS A 89 -8.83 16.22 -11.68
C LYS A 89 -8.27 17.25 -10.70
N GLU A 90 -9.09 18.25 -10.37
CA GLU A 90 -8.68 19.32 -9.44
C GLU A 90 -8.47 18.75 -8.04
N LYS A 91 -9.40 17.91 -7.56
CA LYS A 91 -9.26 17.23 -6.27
C LYS A 91 -8.01 16.34 -6.24
N ALA A 92 -7.70 15.61 -7.31
CA ALA A 92 -6.47 14.81 -7.40
C ALA A 92 -5.20 15.66 -7.30
N ALA A 93 -5.18 16.82 -7.96
CA ALA A 93 -4.05 17.76 -7.96
C ALA A 93 -3.87 18.45 -6.60
N GLN A 94 -4.98 18.86 -5.98
CA GLN A 94 -4.98 19.30 -4.59
C GLN A 94 -4.40 18.19 -3.74
N ILE A 95 -4.85 16.93 -3.94
CA ILE A 95 -4.41 15.79 -3.13
C ILE A 95 -2.90 15.62 -3.15
N GLN A 96 -2.35 15.67 -4.36
CA GLN A 96 -0.93 15.58 -4.60
C GLN A 96 -0.17 16.72 -3.92
N LYS A 97 -0.64 17.96 -4.04
CA LYS A 97 0.05 19.15 -3.53
C LYS A 97 0.21 19.10 -2.02
N TRP A 98 -0.85 18.78 -1.28
CA TRP A 98 -0.77 18.73 0.19
C TRP A 98 0.09 17.55 0.66
N ALA A 99 -0.07 16.36 0.08
CA ALA A 99 0.73 15.19 0.45
C ALA A 99 2.22 15.37 0.11
N ALA A 100 2.54 16.02 -1.01
CA ALA A 100 3.91 16.37 -1.37
C ALA A 100 4.51 17.41 -0.40
N SER A 101 3.73 18.39 0.06
CA SER A 101 4.20 19.35 1.07
C SER A 101 4.55 18.68 2.40
N GLU A 102 3.76 17.70 2.85
CA GLU A 102 4.06 16.94 4.07
C GLU A 102 5.37 16.16 3.93
N LEU A 103 5.60 15.55 2.75
CA LEU A 103 6.82 14.79 2.47
C LEU A 103 8.05 15.70 2.40
N ALA A 104 7.92 16.88 1.79
CA ALA A 104 8.99 17.87 1.79
C ALA A 104 9.36 18.33 3.20
N ASN A 105 8.36 18.55 4.08
CA ASN A 105 8.59 18.90 5.49
C ASN A 105 9.33 17.80 6.26
N ALA A 106 9.16 16.54 5.86
CA ALA A 106 9.87 15.40 6.43
C ALA A 106 11.25 15.15 5.77
N GLY A 107 11.70 16.02 4.85
CA GLY A 107 12.96 15.85 4.12
C GLY A 107 12.93 14.75 3.05
N VAL A 108 11.74 14.26 2.67
CA VAL A 108 11.59 13.24 1.64
C VAL A 108 11.49 13.92 0.27
N VAL A 109 12.47 13.67 -0.59
CA VAL A 109 12.50 14.17 -1.97
C VAL A 109 11.82 13.17 -2.89
N ILE A 110 10.79 13.62 -3.63
CA ILE A 110 10.07 12.81 -4.61
C ILE A 110 10.54 13.24 -6.01
N PRO A 111 11.17 12.34 -6.79
CA PRO A 111 11.59 12.67 -8.14
C PRO A 111 10.39 12.77 -9.09
N GLU A 112 10.49 13.66 -10.07
CA GLU A 112 9.39 13.97 -11.01
C GLU A 112 8.96 12.77 -11.86
N ASP A 113 9.89 11.85 -12.12
CA ASP A 113 9.69 10.65 -12.94
C ASP A 113 9.21 9.42 -12.14
N LEU A 114 9.03 9.57 -10.81
CA LEU A 114 8.75 8.46 -9.88
C LEU A 114 9.79 7.33 -9.92
N SER A 115 10.95 7.54 -10.55
CA SER A 115 12.01 6.55 -10.52
C SER A 115 12.64 6.55 -9.12
N PHE A 116 12.96 5.38 -8.60
CA PHE A 116 13.85 5.34 -7.44
C PHE A 116 15.22 5.77 -7.97
N MET A 117 15.62 7.02 -7.72
CA MET A 117 17.02 7.40 -7.84
C MET A 117 17.75 6.50 -6.85
N GLY A 118 18.27 5.36 -7.33
CA GLY A 118 18.99 4.41 -6.49
C GLY A 118 20.02 5.18 -5.66
N ASP A 119 20.23 4.76 -4.42
CA ASP A 119 21.03 5.41 -3.37
C ASP A 119 22.50 5.75 -3.73
N ALA A 120 22.88 5.58 -5.00
CA ALA A 120 24.17 5.92 -5.60
C ALA A 120 24.64 7.37 -5.37
N LYS A 121 23.77 8.29 -4.95
CA LYS A 121 24.17 9.67 -4.60
C LYS A 121 24.20 9.97 -3.09
N ALA A 122 23.60 9.14 -2.24
CA ALA A 122 23.62 9.39 -0.78
C ALA A 122 25.00 9.11 -0.15
N HIS A 123 25.83 8.25 -0.77
CA HIS A 123 27.19 7.96 -0.29
C HIS A 123 28.31 8.81 -0.91
N LYS A 124 28.00 9.81 -1.77
CA LYS A 124 29.04 10.68 -2.36
C LYS A 124 29.28 11.99 -1.60
N ALA A 125 28.48 12.31 -0.59
CA ALA A 125 28.69 13.50 0.24
C ALA A 125 29.49 13.24 1.52
N GLU A 126 29.71 11.99 1.92
CA GLU A 126 30.42 11.61 3.15
C GLU A 126 31.75 10.89 2.84
N LYS A 127 32.49 11.39 1.84
CA LYS A 127 33.81 10.86 1.51
C LYS A 127 34.78 11.92 1.00
N VAL A 128 34.78 13.11 1.62
CA VAL A 128 35.79 14.15 1.37
C VAL A 128 36.12 14.92 2.66
N THR A 129 36.50 14.25 3.75
CA THR A 129 37.24 14.85 4.90
C THR A 129 37.83 13.79 5.84
N ALA A 130 38.31 12.66 5.31
CA ALA A 130 39.06 11.71 6.12
C ALA A 130 40.15 11.04 5.27
N SER A 131 41.16 11.82 4.90
CA SER A 131 42.40 11.26 4.38
C SER A 131 43.58 12.13 4.81
N GLU A 132 43.74 12.28 6.13
CA GLU A 132 45.01 12.66 6.72
C GLU A 132 45.06 12.13 8.16
N ALA A 133 45.71 10.97 8.35
CA ALA A 133 46.59 10.62 9.46
C ALA A 133 46.57 9.11 9.82
N SER A 134 47.79 8.59 10.03
CA SER A 134 48.18 7.39 10.77
C SER A 134 47.88 6.01 10.15
N GLN A 135 48.84 5.36 9.49
CA GLN A 135 50.04 4.67 10.03
C GLN A 135 49.76 3.53 11.03
N MET A 136 50.18 2.34 10.59
CA MET A 136 50.90 1.25 11.30
C MET A 136 50.36 0.71 12.63
N THR A 137 50.01 -0.59 12.63
CA THR A 137 50.50 -1.69 13.50
C THR A 137 49.56 -2.91 13.30
N SER A 138 49.98 -3.95 12.58
CA SER A 138 50.67 -5.18 13.03
C SER A 138 49.84 -6.13 13.93
N GLU A 139 49.52 -7.29 13.34
CA GLU A 139 49.52 -8.65 13.93
C GLU A 139 48.45 -9.07 14.98
N ALA A 140 47.57 -10.00 14.53
CA ALA A 140 47.09 -11.28 15.12
C ALA A 140 47.13 -11.49 16.66
N PRO A 141 46.16 -12.22 17.29
CA PRO A 141 45.83 -13.60 16.89
C PRO A 141 44.38 -14.09 17.08
N VAL A 142 44.19 -15.28 16.52
CA VAL A 142 43.06 -16.22 16.57
C VAL A 142 42.64 -16.53 18.01
N GLY A 143 41.36 -16.38 18.32
CA GLY A 143 40.76 -16.78 19.58
C GLY A 143 39.37 -17.38 19.34
N ALA A 144 39.33 -18.70 19.16
CA ALA A 144 38.10 -19.48 19.17
C ALA A 144 37.50 -19.47 20.58
N VAL A 145 36.23 -19.07 20.70
CA VAL A 145 35.47 -19.24 21.94
C VAL A 145 34.05 -19.69 21.63
N ALA A 146 33.82 -20.94 22.01
CA ALA A 146 32.62 -21.52 22.63
C ALA A 146 31.24 -21.18 22.04
N ALA A 147 30.64 -22.22 21.46
CA ALA A 147 29.20 -22.38 21.33
C ALA A 147 28.55 -22.31 22.73
N ALA A 148 27.81 -21.23 22.98
CA ALA A 148 26.86 -21.15 24.07
C ALA A 148 25.48 -21.52 23.53
N ASP A 149 25.04 -22.70 23.95
CA ASP A 149 23.68 -23.22 23.88
C ASP A 149 22.72 -22.23 24.57
N VAL A 150 21.94 -21.50 23.79
CA VAL A 150 20.84 -20.65 24.29
C VAL A 150 19.53 -21.30 23.88
N SER A 151 19.06 -22.18 24.75
CA SER A 151 17.65 -22.55 24.85
C SER A 151 16.85 -21.31 25.21
N ALA A 152 16.37 -20.59 24.20
CA ALA A 152 15.34 -19.57 24.34
C ALA A 152 13.99 -20.23 24.06
N GLU A 153 13.29 -20.57 25.14
CA GLU A 153 11.87 -20.91 25.14
C GLU A 153 11.07 -19.69 24.64
N ASN A 154 10.90 -19.60 23.32
CA ASN A 154 9.96 -18.66 22.71
C ASN A 154 8.54 -19.18 22.92
N GLY A 155 8.02 -18.95 24.12
CA GLY A 155 6.59 -19.02 24.40
C GLY A 155 5.87 -18.02 23.50
N MET A 156 5.24 -18.52 22.43
CA MET A 156 4.32 -17.74 21.61
C MET A 156 3.18 -17.25 22.51
N PRO A 157 2.92 -15.93 22.61
CA PRO A 157 1.71 -15.46 23.25
C PRO A 157 0.52 -15.92 22.42
N THR A 158 -0.27 -16.83 22.99
CA THR A 158 -1.60 -17.18 22.49
C THR A 158 -2.48 -15.93 22.59
N VAL A 159 -2.51 -15.17 21.49
CA VAL A 159 -3.48 -14.09 21.33
C VAL A 159 -4.85 -14.73 21.23
N ASN A 160 -5.58 -14.76 22.35
CA ASN A 160 -7.00 -15.10 22.39
C ASN A 160 -7.78 -14.05 21.60
N ILE A 161 -7.93 -14.29 20.29
CA ILE A 161 -8.83 -13.53 19.43
C ILE A 161 -10.25 -13.88 19.89
N ARG A 162 -10.81 -13.08 20.80
CA ARG A 162 -12.23 -13.10 21.11
C ARG A 162 -12.98 -12.80 19.81
N LYS A 163 -13.59 -13.84 19.24
CA LYS A 163 -14.58 -13.72 18.16
C LYS A 163 -15.56 -12.60 18.54
N PRO A 164 -15.73 -11.54 17.74
CA PRO A 164 -16.80 -10.60 17.97
C PRO A 164 -18.13 -11.37 17.86
N ALA A 165 -18.96 -11.25 18.90
CA ALA A 165 -20.31 -11.79 18.89
C ALA A 165 -21.02 -11.26 17.64
N ARG A 166 -21.48 -12.17 16.77
CA ARG A 166 -22.32 -11.84 15.62
C ARG A 166 -23.57 -11.17 16.17
N ARG A 167 -23.60 -9.83 16.11
CA ARG A 167 -24.79 -9.05 16.35
C ARG A 167 -25.74 -9.39 15.21
N GLY A 168 -26.82 -10.11 15.54
CA GLY A 168 -27.83 -10.51 14.58
C GLY A 168 -28.32 -9.30 13.81
N PHE A 169 -28.22 -9.38 12.48
CA PHE A 169 -28.91 -8.47 11.58
C PHE A 169 -30.42 -8.75 11.78
N ALA A 170 -31.09 -7.82 12.46
CA ALA A 170 -32.55 -7.78 12.49
C ALA A 170 -33.04 -7.51 11.07
N GLY A 171 -34.07 -8.25 10.67
CA GLY A 171 -34.65 -8.20 9.34
C GLY A 171 -35.09 -6.80 8.97
N VAL A 172 -34.79 -6.42 7.72
CA VAL A 172 -35.48 -5.34 7.05
C VAL A 172 -36.82 -5.92 6.62
N GLU A 173 -37.88 -5.42 7.26
CA GLU A 173 -39.26 -5.72 6.87
C GLU A 173 -39.51 -5.16 5.47
N GLU A 174 -40.07 -6.02 4.64
CA GLU A 174 -40.41 -5.81 3.25
C GLU A 174 -41.71 -4.99 3.21
N GLU A 175 -41.60 -3.68 2.97
CA GLU A 175 -42.77 -2.83 2.73
C GLU A 175 -43.37 -3.19 1.37
N LYS A 176 -44.54 -3.82 1.41
CA LYS A 176 -45.45 -4.00 0.28
C LYS A 176 -45.96 -2.63 -0.17
N GLU A 177 -45.65 -2.24 -1.40
CA GLU A 177 -46.42 -1.24 -2.12
C GLU A 177 -47.72 -1.90 -2.63
N GLU A 178 -48.85 -1.42 -2.14
CA GLU A 178 -50.17 -1.71 -2.68
C GLU A 178 -50.38 -0.89 -3.96
N GLU A 179 -50.63 -1.58 -5.07
CA GLU A 179 -51.16 -1.01 -6.31
C GLU A 179 -52.63 -0.62 -6.07
N GLU A 180 -52.93 0.68 -6.09
CA GLU A 180 -54.31 1.14 -6.28
C GLU A 180 -54.62 1.19 -7.79
N GLU A 181 -55.42 0.21 -8.22
CA GLU A 181 -56.17 0.20 -9.48
C GLU A 181 -57.06 1.45 -9.57
N GLY A 182 -56.72 2.35 -10.50
CA GLY A 182 -57.63 3.40 -10.96
C GLY A 182 -58.67 2.81 -11.91
N ASN A 183 -59.90 2.69 -11.39
CA ASN A 183 -61.12 2.34 -12.10
C ASN A 183 -61.60 3.49 -13.02
N ASP A 184 -62.28 3.08 -14.10
CA ASP A 184 -62.97 3.82 -15.18
C ASP A 184 -63.42 5.27 -14.95
#